data_AF-A0A958FBY4-F1
#
_entry.id   AF-A0A958FBY4-F1
#
_cell.length_a   1.000
_cell.length_b   1.000
_cell.length_c   1.000
_cell.angle_alpha   90.00
_cell.angle_beta   90.00
_cell.angle_gamma   90.00
#
_symmetry.space_group_name_H-M   'P 1'
#
loop_
_entity.id
_entity.type
_entity.pdbx_description
1 polymer ?
#
loop_
_entity_poly.entity_id
_entity_poly.type
_entity_poly.pdbx_seq_one_letter_code
_entity_poly.pdbx_strand_id
1 'polypeptide(L)'
;GTLFTPGFFLSLSGGLLAVLVMILLFRLRIFSLLTVSIAGALAHNAGQLWVAATLLFRNPVLWYLLPYLLLTGVLTGVVTGVFSFWLLKRLEGDFEQEEKE
;
A
#
# COMPACT_ATOMS: atom_id res chain seq x y z
N GLY A 1 -18.73 -15.84 -12.00
CA GLY A 1 -17.94 -14.62 -11.77
C GLY A 1 -17.68 -14.45 -10.28
N THR A 2 -16.48 -14.02 -9.89
CA THR A 2 -15.99 -13.98 -8.48
C THR A 2 -16.17 -12.61 -7.79
N LEU A 3 -16.99 -11.71 -8.36
CA LEU A 3 -17.15 -10.31 -7.94
C LEU A 3 -17.74 -10.10 -6.53
N PHE A 4 -18.35 -11.13 -5.93
CA PHE A 4 -18.89 -11.07 -4.56
C PHE A 4 -18.18 -12.00 -3.59
N THR A 5 -16.96 -12.41 -3.91
CA THR A 5 -16.16 -13.25 -3.02
C THR A 5 -15.55 -12.42 -1.88
N PRO A 6 -15.28 -13.01 -0.71
CA PRO A 6 -14.57 -12.34 0.38
C PRO A 6 -13.26 -11.68 -0.08
N GLY A 7 -12.53 -12.32 -1.00
CA GLY A 7 -11.30 -11.78 -1.58
C GLY A 7 -11.48 -10.46 -2.33
N PHE A 8 -12.63 -10.25 -2.98
CA PHE A 8 -12.95 -8.98 -3.65
C PHE A 8 -13.03 -7.83 -2.65
N PHE A 9 -13.79 -8.00 -1.56
CA PHE A 9 -13.95 -6.98 -0.53
C PHE A 9 -12.63 -6.67 0.19
N LEU A 10 -11.81 -7.69 0.44
CA LEU A 10 -10.48 -7.52 1.03
C LEU A 10 -9.57 -6.69 0.10
N SER A 11 -9.45 -7.06 -1.17
CA SER A 11 -8.60 -6.31 -2.11
C SER A 11 -9.10 -4.89 -2.34
N LEU A 12 -10.42 -4.70 -2.46
CA LEU A 12 -11.02 -3.38 -2.67
C LEU A 12 -10.78 -2.46 -1.47
N SER A 13 -11.05 -2.94 -0.25
CA SER A 13 -10.89 -2.14 0.96
C SER A 13 -9.43 -1.79 1.25
N GLY A 14 -8.52 -2.76 1.13
CA GLY A 14 -7.09 -2.53 1.27
C GLY A 14 -6.58 -1.53 0.24
N GLY A 15 -6.88 -1.75 -1.04
CA GLY A 15 -6.41 -0.89 -2.12
C GLY A 15 -6.95 0.54 -2.01
N LEU A 16 -8.24 0.70 -1.70
CA LEU A 16 -8.84 2.03 -1.54
C LEU A 16 -8.22 2.78 -0.37
N LEU A 17 -8.03 2.13 0.78
CA LEU A 17 -7.43 2.77 1.95
C LEU A 17 -5.96 3.12 1.70
N ALA A 18 -5.21 2.26 1.01
CA ALA A 18 -3.84 2.52 0.61
C ALA A 18 -3.73 3.76 -0.29
N VAL A 19 -4.56 3.84 -1.33
CA VAL A 19 -4.58 4.99 -2.26
C VAL A 19 -4.93 6.28 -1.53
N LEU A 20 -5.95 6.27 -0.66
CA LEU A 20 -6.32 7.44 0.13
C LEU A 20 -5.16 7.95 1.00
N VAL A 21 -4.47 7.05 1.70
CA VAL A 21 -3.31 7.41 2.54
C VAL A 21 -2.15 7.92 1.70
N MET A 22 -1.84 7.27 0.57
CA MET A 22 -0.79 7.71 -0.34
C MET A 22 -1.09 9.10 -0.92
N ILE A 23 -2.31 9.37 -1.38
CA ILE A 23 -2.72 10.69 -1.89
C ILE A 23 -2.56 11.77 -0.83
N LEU A 24 -3.01 11.49 0.40
CA LEU A 24 -2.91 12.43 1.51
C LEU A 24 -1.44 12.77 1.83
N LEU A 25 -0.59 11.75 1.92
CA LEU A 25 0.85 11.93 2.16
C LEU A 25 1.55 12.66 1.01
N PHE A 26 1.20 12.32 -0.24
CA PHE A 26 1.77 12.95 -1.42
C PHE A 26 1.42 14.45 -1.48
N ARG A 27 0.21 14.82 -1.04
CA ARG A 27 -0.22 16.22 -0.99
C ARG A 27 0.59 17.06 0.00
N LEU A 28 1.11 16.44 1.06
CA LEU A 28 1.89 17.10 2.09
C LEU A 28 3.32 17.44 1.63
N ARG A 29 3.83 16.85 0.52
CA ARG A 29 5.15 17.11 -0.11
C ARG A 29 6.39 17.06 0.81
N ILE A 30 6.25 16.67 2.07
CA ILE A 30 7.33 16.56 3.06
C ILE A 30 7.88 15.13 3.19
N PHE A 31 7.20 14.14 2.60
CA PHE A 31 7.53 12.73 2.78
C PHE A 31 8.31 12.15 1.58
N SER A 32 9.29 11.29 1.87
CA SER A 32 10.01 10.54 0.86
C SER A 32 9.12 9.45 0.25
N LEU A 33 9.44 9.05 -0.98
CA LEU A 33 8.79 7.94 -1.69
C LEU A 33 8.74 6.67 -0.83
N LEU A 34 9.82 6.40 -0.08
CA LEU A 34 9.92 5.27 0.84
C LEU A 34 8.84 5.32 1.94
N THR A 35 8.65 6.50 2.56
CA THR A 35 7.65 6.69 3.62
C THR A 35 6.23 6.56 3.08
N VAL A 36 5.97 7.06 1.87
CA VAL A 36 4.68 6.93 1.19
C VAL A 36 4.37 5.45 0.92
N SER A 37 5.35 4.67 0.45
CA SER A 37 5.18 3.23 0.21
C SER A 37 4.94 2.44 1.50
N ILE A 38 5.69 2.73 2.57
CA ILE A 38 5.48 2.09 3.89
C ILE A 38 4.09 2.41 4.41
N ALA A 39 3.70 3.68 4.44
CA ALA A 39 2.40 4.09 4.94
C ALA A 39 1.25 3.49 4.13
N GLY A 40 1.39 3.43 2.80
CA GLY A 40 0.41 2.79 1.93
C GLY A 40 0.30 1.28 2.18
N ALA A 41 1.42 0.56 2.38
CA ALA A 41 1.40 -0.86 2.70
C ALA A 41 0.74 -1.15 4.06
N LEU A 42 1.01 -0.31 5.06
CA LEU A 42 0.36 -0.40 6.37
C LEU A 42 -1.14 -0.12 6.28
N ALA A 43 -1.53 0.90 5.52
CA ALA A 43 -2.93 1.23 5.28
C ALA A 43 -3.66 0.11 4.52
N HIS A 44 -3.01 -0.51 3.52
CA HIS A 44 -3.57 -1.65 2.78
C HIS A 44 -3.89 -2.82 3.72
N ASN A 45 -2.91 -3.20 4.55
CA ASN A 45 -3.04 -4.28 5.52
C ASN A 45 -4.11 -3.97 6.58
N ALA A 46 -4.14 -2.73 7.06
CA ALA A 46 -5.15 -2.27 8.01
C ALA A 46 -6.57 -2.33 7.43
N GLY A 47 -6.75 -1.91 6.17
CA GLY A 47 -8.06 -1.94 5.48
C GLY A 47 -8.57 -3.37 5.30
N GLN A 48 -7.71 -4.27 4.84
CA GLN A 48 -8.01 -5.70 4.74
C GLN A 48 -8.42 -6.29 6.09
N LEU A 49 -7.62 -6.03 7.14
CA LEU A 49 -7.90 -6.56 8.46
C LEU A 49 -9.21 -6.02 9.04
N TRP A 50 -9.49 -4.74 8.84
CA TRP A 50 -10.71 -4.11 9.33
C TRP A 50 -11.94 -4.75 8.70
N VAL A 51 -11.96 -4.91 7.37
CA VAL A 51 -13.08 -5.59 6.67
C VAL A 51 -13.16 -7.07 7.02
N ALA A 52 -12.02 -7.77 7.15
CA ALA A 52 -11.98 -9.16 7.58
C ALA A 52 -12.61 -9.34 8.98
N ALA A 53 -12.18 -8.53 9.94
CA ALA A 53 -12.58 -8.62 11.34
C ALA A 53 -14.02 -8.19 11.59
N THR A 54 -14.54 -7.21 10.83
CA THR A 54 -15.86 -6.61 11.09
C THR A 54 -16.97 -7.11 10.16
N LEU A 55 -16.70 -7.21 8.85
CA LEU A 55 -17.74 -7.49 7.86
C LEU A 55 -17.79 -8.96 7.46
N LEU A 56 -16.63 -9.59 7.25
CA LEU A 56 -16.55 -10.94 6.68
C LEU A 56 -16.63 -12.04 7.74
N PHE A 57 -15.71 -12.04 8.72
CA PHE A 57 -15.59 -13.13 9.69
C PHE A 57 -16.18 -12.79 11.07
N ARG A 58 -16.35 -11.50 11.39
CA ARG A 58 -16.87 -11.02 12.68
C ARG A 58 -16.15 -11.61 13.89
N ASN A 59 -14.85 -11.89 13.76
CA ASN A 59 -14.07 -12.56 14.79
C ASN A 59 -13.00 -11.60 15.35
N PRO A 60 -13.09 -11.22 16.64
CA PRO A 60 -12.13 -10.29 17.24
C PRO A 60 -10.73 -10.87 17.36
N VAL A 61 -10.55 -12.20 17.25
CA VAL A 61 -9.23 -12.84 17.26
C VAL A 61 -8.35 -12.34 16.11
N LEU A 62 -8.94 -11.87 15.01
CA LEU A 62 -8.19 -11.34 13.88
C LEU A 62 -7.36 -10.10 14.25
N TRP A 63 -7.76 -9.32 15.26
CA TRP A 63 -6.97 -8.17 15.72
C TRP A 63 -5.60 -8.56 16.29
N TYR A 64 -5.41 -9.82 16.74
CA TYR A 64 -4.09 -10.31 17.14
C TYR A 64 -3.11 -10.49 15.97
N LEU A 65 -3.59 -10.50 14.72
CA LEU A 65 -2.73 -10.51 13.54
C LEU A 65 -2.12 -9.13 13.26
N LEU A 66 -2.65 -8.06 13.87
CA LEU A 66 -2.21 -6.69 13.63
C LEU A 66 -0.69 -6.47 13.79
N PRO A 67 0.00 -6.93 14.86
CA PRO A 67 1.46 -6.81 14.95
C PRO A 67 2.20 -7.51 13.79
N TYR A 68 1.72 -8.66 13.34
CA TYR A 68 2.29 -9.38 12.21
C TYR A 68 2.05 -8.64 10.88
N LEU A 69 0.85 -8.07 10.70
CA LEU A 69 0.50 -7.26 9.53
C LEU A 69 1.28 -5.95 9.47
N LEU A 70 1.57 -5.32 10.61
CA LEU A 70 2.42 -4.13 10.66
C LEU A 70 3.85 -4.48 10.27
N LEU A 71 4.41 -5.57 10.82
CA LEU A 71 5.78 -6.00 10.51
C LEU A 71 5.93 -6.32 9.02
N THR A 72 5.05 -7.15 8.47
CA THR A 72 5.06 -7.50 7.05
C THR A 72 4.74 -6.30 6.15
N GLY A 73 3.89 -5.37 6.60
CA GLY A 73 3.58 -4.13 5.91
C GLY A 73 4.79 -3.19 5.81
N VAL A 74 5.56 -3.03 6.88
CA VAL A 74 6.82 -2.25 6.84
C VAL A 74 7.81 -2.91 5.88
N LEU A 75 8.04 -4.22 5.99
CA LEU A 75 8.97 -4.93 5.12
C LEU A 75 8.58 -4.80 3.65
N THR A 76 7.32 -5.07 3.31
CA THR A 76 6.81 -4.97 1.94
C THR A 76 6.83 -3.53 1.43
N GLY A 77 6.52 -2.57 2.29
CA GLY A 77 6.56 -1.14 1.98
C GLY A 77 7.97 -0.63 1.69
N VAL A 78 8.97 -1.08 2.45
CA VAL A 78 10.39 -0.77 2.18
C VAL A 78 10.81 -1.34 0.84
N VAL A 79 10.52 -2.62 0.57
CA VAL A 79 10.85 -3.27 -0.70
C VAL A 79 10.21 -2.51 -1.86
N THR A 80 8.91 -2.26 -1.79
CA THR A 80 8.17 -1.52 -2.83
C THR A 80 8.75 -0.12 -3.02
N GLY A 81 9.05 0.61 -1.93
CA GLY A 81 9.60 1.96 -2.00
C GLY A 81 10.99 2.02 -2.66
N VAL A 82 11.87 1.07 -2.36
CA VAL A 82 13.19 0.97 -3.00
C VAL A 82 13.05 0.64 -4.49
N PHE A 83 12.16 -0.28 -4.84
CA PHE A 83 11.86 -0.60 -6.25
C PHE A 83 11.29 0.60 -7.00
N SER A 84 10.35 1.32 -6.40
CA SER A 84 9.78 2.54 -6.99
C SER A 84 10.84 3.63 -7.19
N PHE A 85 11.77 3.79 -6.23
CA PHE A 85 12.89 4.72 -6.38
C PHE A 85 13.80 4.36 -7.55
N TRP A 86 14.18 3.09 -7.67
CA TRP A 86 14.99 2.60 -8.80
C TRP A 86 14.28 2.78 -10.14
N LEU A 87 12.97 2.49 -10.18
CA LEU A 87 12.16 2.65 -11.37
C LEU A 87 12.08 4.12 -11.80
N LEU A 88 11.78 5.04 -10.87
CA LEU A 88 11.72 6.47 -11.17
C LEU A 88 13.06 7.01 -11.66
N LYS A 89 14.17 6.60 -11.02
CA LYS A 89 15.52 6.98 -11.46
C LYS A 89 15.83 6.50 -12.88
N ARG A 90 15.36 5.31 -13.26
CA ARG A 90 15.57 4.78 -14.61
C ARG A 90 14.73 5.52 -15.65
N LEU A 91 13.49 5.85 -15.31
CA LEU A 91 12.58 6.59 -16.18
C LEU A 91 13.06 8.03 -16.39
N GLU A 92 13.48 8.72 -15.33
CA GLU A 92 14.01 10.08 -15.41
C GLU A 92 15.28 10.15 -16.28
N GLY A 93 16.13 9.12 -16.22
CA GLY A 93 17.30 9.00 -17.09
C GLY A 93 16.98 8.73 -18.58
N ASP A 94 15.82 8.14 -18.91
CA ASP A 94 15.39 7.98 -20.30
C ASP A 94 14.80 9.29 -20.85
N PHE A 95 14.07 10.06 -20.03
CA PHE A 95 13.55 11.38 -20.43
C PHE A 95 14.67 12.41 -20.70
N GLU A 96 15.76 12.41 -19.91
CA GLU A 96 16.92 13.27 -20.19
C GLU A 96 17.70 12.88 -21.46
N GLN A 97 17.52 11.65 -21.96
CA GLN A 97 18.12 11.21 -23.22
C GLN A 97 17.25 11.59 -24.43
N GLU A 98 15.91 11.50 -24.33
CA GLU A 98 15.00 11.97 -25.38
C GLU A 98 15.02 13.50 -25.57
N GLU A 99 15.32 14.30 -24.54
CA GLU A 99 15.43 15.76 -24.69
C GLU A 99 16.78 16.21 -25.31
N LYS A 100 17.78 15.32 -25.36
CA LYS A 100 19.12 15.60 -25.89
C LYS A 100 19.37 15.06 -27.31
N GLU A 101 18.47 14.25 -27.85
CA GLU A 101 18.42 13.88 -29.28
C GLU A 101 17.54 14.85 -30.10
#